data_AF-A0A6F8PJX0-F1
#
_entry.id   AF-A0A6F8PJX0-F1
#
_cell.length_a   1.000
_cell.length_b   1.000
_cell.length_c   1.000
_cell.angle_alpha   90.00
_cell.angle_beta   90.00
_cell.angle_gamma   90.00
#
_symmetry.space_group_name_H-M   'P 1'
#
loop_
_entity.id
_entity.type
_entity.pdbx_description
1 polymer ?
#
loop_
_entity_poly.entity_id
_entity_poly.type
_entity_poly.pdbx_seq_one_letter_code
_entity_poly.pdbx_strand_id
1 'polypeptide(L)'
;MHLIEKSYEKKALLDLPPNARDVAEDLLTRYSLAQLLALQEQVTPPQAEQLLLQEHHAPVHHWMNILKATLLAKTTYFLPSKDMSQAQILYLIKCACTNADYPLGEYSLADIIEISKPEMRAFSEWLSHMANLLMDKKKT
;
A
#
# COMPACT_ATOMS: atom_id res chain seq x y z
N MET A 1 -10.07 25.51 8.59
CA MET A 1 -10.14 24.33 7.71
C MET A 1 -9.14 23.30 8.25
N HIS A 2 -9.59 22.36 9.09
CA HIS A 2 -8.71 21.34 9.64
C HIS A 2 -8.43 20.29 8.57
N LEU A 3 -7.26 20.36 7.94
CA LEU A 3 -6.69 19.21 7.26
C LEU A 3 -6.45 18.15 8.34
N ILE A 4 -7.33 17.15 8.40
CA ILE A 4 -6.97 15.88 9.02
C ILE A 4 -5.77 15.41 8.20
N GLU A 5 -4.57 15.52 8.76
CA GLU A 5 -3.35 15.03 8.12
C GLU A 5 -3.61 13.59 7.69
N LYS A 6 -3.57 13.37 6.38
CA LYS A 6 -3.77 12.09 5.72
C LYS A 6 -2.68 11.13 6.19
N SER A 7 -2.92 10.39 7.26
CA SER A 7 -1.99 9.42 7.85
C SER A 7 -2.11 8.05 7.20
N TYR A 8 -1.98 7.99 5.87
CA TYR A 8 -1.72 6.73 5.17
C TYR A 8 -0.23 6.37 5.30
N GLU A 9 0.12 5.11 5.05
CA GLU A 9 1.50 4.64 5.18
C GLU A 9 2.39 5.27 4.11
N LYS A 10 3.53 5.84 4.54
CA LYS A 10 4.49 6.57 3.69
C LYS A 10 5.91 6.07 3.83
N LYS A 11 6.24 5.32 4.89
CA LYS A 11 7.59 4.82 5.17
C LYS A 11 8.20 4.13 3.95
N ALA A 12 7.46 3.22 3.32
CA ALA A 12 7.91 2.52 2.13
C ALA A 12 8.21 3.46 0.95
N LEU A 13 7.49 4.58 0.79
CA LEU A 13 7.80 5.60 -0.21
C LEU A 13 9.08 6.36 0.16
N LEU A 14 9.23 6.71 1.43
CA LEU A 14 10.36 7.46 1.95
C LEU A 14 11.68 6.65 1.94
N ASP A 15 11.58 5.33 2.00
CA ASP A 15 12.74 4.43 1.90
C ASP A 15 13.25 4.25 0.46
N LEU A 16 12.45 4.64 -0.54
CA LEU A 16 12.91 4.65 -1.92
C LEU A 16 13.97 5.76 -2.14
N PRO A 17 14.94 5.52 -3.04
CA PRO A 17 15.79 6.57 -3.60
C PRO A 17 14.93 7.72 -4.17
N PRO A 18 15.38 8.98 -4.16
CA PRO A 18 14.56 10.14 -4.54
C PRO A 18 13.88 10.00 -5.91
N ASN A 19 14.64 9.61 -6.95
CA ASN A 19 14.10 9.37 -8.30
C ASN A 19 13.03 8.27 -8.34
N ALA A 20 13.22 7.18 -7.60
CA ALA A 20 12.23 6.11 -7.51
C ALA A 20 10.98 6.54 -6.72
N ARG A 21 11.16 7.39 -5.70
CA ARG A 21 10.07 7.98 -4.93
C ARG A 21 9.21 8.92 -5.78
N ASP A 22 9.83 9.76 -6.59
CA ASP A 22 9.11 10.68 -7.47
C ASP A 22 8.22 9.90 -8.46
N VAL A 23 8.74 8.80 -9.02
CA VAL A 23 7.94 7.87 -9.83
C VAL A 23 6.79 7.27 -9.02
N ALA A 24 7.04 6.82 -7.79
CA ALA A 24 6.01 6.24 -6.93
C ALA A 24 4.88 7.25 -6.61
N GLU A 25 5.22 8.51 -6.36
CA GLU A 25 4.26 9.59 -6.14
C GLU A 25 3.44 9.90 -7.41
N ASP A 26 4.08 9.90 -8.58
CA ASP A 26 3.39 10.03 -9.87
C ASP A 26 2.42 8.87 -10.11
N LEU A 27 2.81 7.64 -9.82
CA LEU A 27 1.92 6.47 -9.93
C LEU A 27 0.77 6.54 -8.92
N LEU A 28 1.05 6.98 -7.69
CA LEU A 28 0.06 7.12 -6.62
C LEU A 28 -1.05 8.10 -7.01
N THR A 29 -0.71 9.17 -7.73
CA THR A 29 -1.66 10.18 -8.19
C THR A 29 -2.38 9.77 -9.49
N ARG A 30 -1.66 9.15 -10.44
CA ARG A 30 -2.17 8.82 -11.78
C ARG A 30 -3.10 7.62 -11.81
N TYR A 31 -2.84 6.59 -11.00
CA TYR A 31 -3.53 5.31 -11.12
C TYR A 31 -4.50 5.02 -9.97
N SER A 32 -5.56 4.28 -10.27
CA SER A 32 -6.41 3.63 -9.27
C SER A 32 -5.73 2.41 -8.67
N LEU A 33 -6.22 1.91 -7.52
CA LEU A 33 -5.70 0.70 -6.89
C LEU A 33 -5.75 -0.51 -7.86
N ALA A 34 -6.85 -0.67 -8.60
CA ALA A 34 -7.01 -1.76 -9.55
C ALA A 34 -5.98 -1.70 -10.70
N GLN A 35 -5.69 -0.49 -11.21
CA GLN A 35 -4.68 -0.32 -12.26
C GLN A 35 -3.27 -0.61 -11.73
N LEU A 36 -2.94 -0.17 -10.51
CA LEU A 36 -1.64 -0.48 -9.90
C LEU A 36 -1.46 -1.99 -9.67
N LEU A 37 -2.52 -2.71 -9.31
CA LEU A 37 -2.47 -4.16 -9.16
C LEU A 37 -2.27 -4.87 -10.50
N ALA A 38 -2.94 -4.40 -11.56
CA ALA A 38 -2.69 -4.91 -12.91
C ALA A 38 -1.26 -4.64 -13.40
N LEU A 39 -0.64 -3.55 -12.96
CA LEU A 39 0.79 -3.29 -13.22
C LEU A 39 1.70 -4.22 -12.41
N GLN A 40 1.33 -4.59 -11.18
CA GLN A 40 2.09 -5.53 -10.35
C GLN A 40 2.14 -6.95 -10.93
N GLU A 41 1.13 -7.36 -11.69
CA GLU A 41 1.14 -8.63 -12.42
C GLU A 41 2.16 -8.64 -13.57
N GLN A 42 2.62 -7.46 -14.01
CA GLN A 42 3.63 -7.29 -15.05
C GLN A 42 5.02 -7.14 -14.43
N VAL A 43 5.82 -8.20 -14.53
CA VAL A 43 7.19 -8.25 -13.97
C VAL A 43 8.07 -7.12 -14.51
N THR A 44 7.81 -6.65 -15.74
CA THR A 44 8.49 -5.51 -16.35
C THR A 44 7.52 -4.35 -16.58
N PRO A 45 7.97 -3.09 -16.41
CA PRO A 45 7.11 -1.94 -16.66
C PRO A 45 6.64 -1.90 -18.12
N PRO A 46 5.36 -1.59 -18.39
CA PRO A 46 4.88 -1.30 -19.75
C PRO A 46 5.57 -0.07 -20.34
N GLN A 47 5.37 0.17 -21.63
CA GLN A 47 6.05 1.25 -22.35
C GLN A 47 5.83 2.64 -21.73
N ALA A 48 4.62 2.95 -21.27
CA ALA A 48 4.32 4.24 -20.65
C ALA A 48 5.08 4.44 -19.32
N GLU A 49 5.17 3.40 -18.50
CA GLU A 49 5.91 3.41 -17.24
C GLU A 49 7.42 3.39 -17.46
N GLN A 50 7.90 2.76 -18.54
CA GLN A 50 9.32 2.85 -18.94
C GLN A 50 9.71 4.29 -19.27
N LEU A 51 8.85 5.03 -19.98
CA LEU A 51 9.08 6.45 -20.26
C LEU A 51 9.10 7.25 -18.96
N LEU A 52 8.15 6.99 -18.04
CA LEU A 52 8.14 7.65 -16.73
C LEU A 52 9.42 7.39 -15.93
N LEU A 53 9.90 6.14 -15.91
CA LEU A 53 11.17 5.79 -15.27
C LEU A 53 12.35 6.56 -15.91
N GLN A 54 12.35 6.72 -17.24
CA GLN A 54 13.39 7.48 -17.95
C GLN A 54 13.35 8.98 -17.62
N GLU A 55 12.16 9.59 -17.60
CA GLU A 55 11.96 11.00 -17.25
C GLU A 55 12.54 11.33 -15.87
N HIS A 56 12.28 10.46 -14.90
CA HIS A 56 12.78 10.59 -13.53
C HIS A 56 14.18 10.02 -13.31
N HIS A 57 14.84 9.49 -14.35
CA HIS A 57 16.14 8.82 -14.25
C HIS A 57 16.15 7.71 -13.19
N ALA A 58 15.04 6.99 -13.05
CA ALA A 58 14.86 5.87 -12.13
C ALA A 58 15.25 4.55 -12.81
N PRO A 59 16.23 3.80 -12.27
CA PRO A 59 16.58 2.49 -12.81
C PRO A 59 15.42 1.49 -12.80
N VAL A 60 15.28 0.72 -13.88
CA VAL A 60 14.22 -0.30 -14.03
C VAL A 60 14.24 -1.35 -12.91
N HIS A 61 15.40 -1.65 -12.32
CA HIS A 61 15.49 -2.63 -11.22
C HIS A 61 14.74 -2.19 -9.95
N HIS A 62 14.39 -0.90 -9.82
CA HIS A 62 13.55 -0.43 -8.72
C HIS A 62 12.04 -0.62 -8.97
N TRP A 63 11.62 -1.05 -10.16
CA TRP A 63 10.21 -1.12 -10.56
C TRP A 63 9.31 -1.81 -9.54
N MET A 64 9.70 -3.00 -9.08
CA MET A 64 8.89 -3.73 -8.11
C MET A 64 8.83 -3.05 -6.74
N ASN A 65 9.91 -2.42 -6.30
CA ASN A 65 9.93 -1.69 -5.03
C ASN A 65 9.06 -0.42 -5.10
N ILE A 66 9.11 0.28 -6.24
CA ILE A 66 8.25 1.43 -6.55
C ILE A 66 6.78 1.01 -6.48
N LEU A 67 6.41 -0.08 -7.17
CA LEU A 67 5.04 -0.58 -7.17
C LEU A 67 4.56 -1.00 -5.78
N LYS A 68 5.36 -1.75 -5.01
CA LYS A 68 5.01 -2.17 -3.65
C LYS A 68 4.76 -0.97 -2.74
N ALA A 69 5.67 0.00 -2.72
CA ALA A 69 5.52 1.21 -1.93
C ALA A 69 4.28 2.02 -2.33
N THR A 70 4.05 2.17 -3.64
CA THR A 70 2.87 2.86 -4.19
C THR A 70 1.57 2.15 -3.79
N LEU A 71 1.53 0.82 -3.93
CA LEU A 71 0.36 0.01 -3.58
C LEU A 71 0.06 0.04 -2.09
N LEU A 72 1.08 -0.05 -1.24
CA LEU A 72 0.90 0.04 0.21
C LEU A 72 0.32 1.41 0.59
N ALA A 73 0.88 2.49 0.06
CA ALA A 73 0.37 3.85 0.28
C ALA A 73 -1.06 4.01 -0.25
N LYS A 74 -1.34 3.55 -1.48
CA LYS A 74 -2.69 3.63 -2.09
C LYS A 74 -3.72 2.85 -1.30
N THR A 75 -3.36 1.68 -0.79
CA THR A 75 -4.25 0.80 -0.03
C THR A 75 -4.56 1.38 1.34
N THR A 76 -3.55 1.91 2.03
CA THR A 76 -3.73 2.55 3.34
C THR A 76 -4.38 3.94 3.25
N TYR A 77 -4.53 4.49 2.04
CA TYR A 77 -5.34 5.68 1.78
C TYR A 77 -6.84 5.44 1.97
N PHE A 78 -7.30 4.19 1.88
CA PHE A 78 -8.70 3.85 2.16
C PHE A 78 -8.95 3.92 3.67
N LEU A 79 -9.75 4.89 4.09
CA LEU A 79 -10.11 5.06 5.50
C LEU A 79 -11.01 3.90 5.95
N PRO A 80 -10.66 3.21 7.06
CA PRO A 80 -11.52 2.19 7.63
C PRO A 80 -12.92 2.74 7.93
N SER A 81 -13.97 2.11 7.40
CA SER A 81 -15.37 2.52 7.59
C SER A 81 -16.28 1.32 7.86
N LYS A 82 -17.32 1.55 8.67
CA LYS A 82 -18.37 0.55 8.96
C LYS A 82 -19.18 0.17 7.72
N ASP A 83 -19.17 0.98 6.67
CA ASP A 83 -19.89 0.70 5.42
C ASP A 83 -19.18 -0.34 4.54
N MET A 84 -17.91 -0.62 4.82
CA MET A 84 -17.17 -1.63 4.08
C MET A 84 -17.72 -3.03 4.36
N SER A 85 -17.82 -3.84 3.32
CA SER A 85 -18.15 -5.26 3.45
C SER A 85 -16.96 -6.04 4.02
N GLN A 86 -17.23 -7.20 4.61
CA GLN A 86 -16.19 -8.10 5.10
C GLN A 86 -15.18 -8.46 3.99
N ALA A 87 -15.65 -8.68 2.76
CA ALA A 87 -14.80 -9.00 1.61
C ALA A 87 -13.88 -7.84 1.23
N GLN A 88 -14.37 -6.60 1.25
CA GLN A 88 -13.56 -5.40 0.98
C GLN A 88 -12.47 -5.23 2.04
N ILE A 89 -12.81 -5.40 3.32
CA ILE A 89 -11.84 -5.29 4.43
C ILE A 89 -10.74 -6.34 4.26
N LEU A 90 -11.11 -7.62 4.06
CA LEU A 90 -10.13 -8.70 3.86
C LEU A 90 -9.23 -8.45 2.65
N TYR A 91 -9.81 -7.97 1.54
CA TYR A 91 -9.07 -7.66 0.33
C TYR A 91 -8.03 -6.57 0.57
N LEU A 92 -8.42 -5.46 1.21
CA LEU A 92 -7.50 -4.36 1.51
C LEU A 92 -6.40 -4.80 2.49
N ILE A 93 -6.73 -5.55 3.54
CA ILE A 93 -5.72 -6.10 4.47
C ILE A 93 -4.73 -6.97 3.70
N LYS A 94 -5.20 -7.93 2.89
CA LYS A 94 -4.33 -8.81 2.12
C LYS A 94 -3.42 -8.01 1.19
N CYS A 95 -3.98 -7.05 0.48
CA CYS A 95 -3.22 -6.19 -0.43
C CYS A 95 -2.13 -5.40 0.30
N ALA A 96 -2.45 -4.76 1.43
CA ALA A 96 -1.50 -3.98 2.20
C ALA A 96 -0.40 -4.88 2.80
N CYS A 97 -0.76 -6.00 3.43
CA CYS A 97 0.19 -6.95 4.01
C CYS A 97 1.16 -7.53 2.98
N THR A 98 0.67 -7.93 1.79
CA THR A 98 1.54 -8.41 0.71
C THR A 98 2.52 -7.34 0.23
N ASN A 99 2.07 -6.09 0.11
CA ASN A 99 2.92 -4.99 -0.37
C ASN A 99 3.82 -4.38 0.72
N ALA A 100 3.59 -4.71 1.99
CA ALA A 100 4.49 -4.45 3.10
C ALA A 100 5.48 -5.60 3.34
N ASP A 101 5.54 -6.60 2.45
CA ASP A 101 6.39 -7.80 2.58
C ASP A 101 6.10 -8.70 3.80
N TYR A 102 4.85 -8.66 4.29
CA TYR A 102 4.35 -9.53 5.35
C TYR A 102 3.06 -10.26 4.91
N PRO A 103 3.10 -11.16 3.92
CA PRO A 103 1.89 -11.80 3.40
C PRO A 103 1.18 -12.65 4.48
N LEU A 104 -0.16 -12.59 4.51
CA LEU A 104 -0.99 -13.32 5.49
C LEU A 104 -0.89 -14.86 5.41
N GLY A 105 -0.24 -15.40 4.37
CA GLY A 105 0.06 -16.84 4.28
C GLY A 105 1.25 -17.27 5.13
N GLU A 106 2.11 -16.33 5.50
CA GLU A 106 3.33 -16.56 6.28
C GLU A 106 3.25 -15.95 7.68
N TYR A 107 2.50 -14.85 7.83
CA TYR A 107 2.35 -14.11 9.09
C TYR A 107 0.88 -14.03 9.51
N SER A 108 0.60 -14.12 10.81
CA SER A 108 -0.74 -13.81 11.30
C SER A 108 -0.96 -12.30 11.32
N LEU A 109 -2.21 -11.85 11.17
CA LEU A 109 -2.52 -10.41 11.22
C LEU A 109 -2.06 -9.74 12.52
N ALA A 110 -2.12 -10.46 13.65
CA ALA A 110 -1.64 -9.96 14.93
C ALA A 110 -0.12 -9.75 14.93
N ASP A 111 0.65 -10.70 14.36
CA ASP A 111 2.10 -10.58 14.26
C ASP A 111 2.50 -9.39 13.38
N ILE A 112 1.81 -9.19 12.25
CA ILE A 112 2.09 -8.08 11.33
C ILE A 112 1.87 -6.73 12.03
N ILE A 113 0.80 -6.60 12.81
CA ILE A 113 0.51 -5.37 13.57
C ILE A 113 1.66 -5.04 14.54
N GLU A 114 2.16 -6.04 15.26
CA GLU A 114 3.25 -5.84 16.24
C GLU A 114 4.60 -5.60 15.57
N ILE A 115 4.95 -6.36 14.53
CA ILE A 115 6.23 -6.24 13.80
C ILE A 115 6.33 -4.89 13.07
N SER A 116 5.23 -4.39 12.50
CA SER A 116 5.22 -3.14 11.73
C SER A 116 5.20 -1.89 12.61
N LYS A 117 4.76 -1.99 13.85
CA LYS A 117 4.60 -0.86 14.79
C LYS A 117 5.83 0.07 14.95
N PRO A 118 7.08 -0.42 15.09
CA PRO A 118 8.23 0.47 15.28
C PRO A 118 8.59 1.29 14.04
N GLU A 119 8.38 0.75 12.83
CA GLU A 119 8.88 1.37 11.59
C GLU A 119 7.76 1.95 10.70
N MET A 120 6.57 1.36 10.77
CA MET A 120 5.40 1.65 9.93
C MET A 120 4.17 1.85 10.83
N ARG A 121 4.25 2.83 11.74
CA ARG A 121 3.21 3.08 12.74
C ARG A 121 1.83 3.32 12.11
N ALA A 122 1.76 4.08 11.01
CA ALA A 122 0.50 4.37 10.32
C ALA A 122 -0.13 3.09 9.78
N PHE A 123 0.67 2.19 9.21
CA PHE A 123 0.21 0.87 8.77
C PHE A 123 -0.29 0.00 9.93
N SER A 124 0.44 -0.07 11.03
CA SER A 124 0.04 -0.84 12.22
C SER A 124 -1.30 -0.36 12.81
N GLU A 125 -1.48 0.97 12.91
CA GLU A 125 -2.73 1.59 13.36
C GLU A 125 -3.88 1.31 12.36
N TRP A 126 -3.62 1.44 11.06
CA TRP A 126 -4.59 1.14 10.01
C TRP A 126 -5.04 -0.32 10.03
N LEU A 127 -4.11 -1.27 10.18
CA LEU A 127 -4.40 -2.70 10.28
C LEU A 127 -5.25 -3.01 11.51
N SER A 128 -4.92 -2.40 12.65
CA SER A 128 -5.68 -2.57 13.90
C SER A 128 -7.14 -2.12 13.73
N HIS A 129 -7.36 -0.98 13.06
CA HIS A 129 -8.71 -0.50 12.76
C HIS A 129 -9.46 -1.44 11.81
N MET A 130 -8.81 -1.90 10.73
CA MET A 130 -9.41 -2.85 9.80
C MET A 130 -9.74 -4.20 10.47
N ALA A 131 -8.87 -4.68 11.37
CA ALA A 131 -9.10 -5.89 12.15
C ALA A 131 -10.34 -5.78 13.05
N ASN A 132 -10.49 -4.65 13.74
CA ASN A 132 -11.66 -4.38 14.57
C ASN A 132 -12.97 -4.38 13.76
N LEU A 133 -12.98 -3.70 12.61
CA LEU A 133 -14.13 -3.72 11.70
C LEU A 133 -14.47 -5.14 11.23
N LEU A 134 -13.45 -5.94 10.94
CA LEU A 134 -13.64 -7.33 10.54
C LEU A 134 -14.28 -8.17 11.65
N MET A 135 -13.87 -7.97 12.91
CA MET A 135 -14.48 -8.66 14.05
C MET A 135 -15.94 -8.26 14.26
N ASP A 136 -16.26 -6.98 14.10
CA ASP A 136 -17.63 -6.48 14.24
C ASP A 136 -18.55 -7.08 13.16
N LYS A 137 -18.07 -7.18 11.91
CA LYS A 137 -18.82 -7.78 10.79
C LYS A 137 -19.06 -9.28 10.96
N LYS A 138 -18.24 -10.01 11.72
CA LYS A 138 -18.46 -11.44 12.02
C LYS A 138 -19.54 -11.69 13.07
N LYS A 139 -19.90 -10.66 13.86
CA LYS A 139 -20.89 -10.76 14.94
C LYS A 139 -22.31 -10.44 14.48
N THR A 140 -22.45 -9.67 13.39
CA THR A 140 -23.71 -9.39 12.68
C THR A 140 -24.01 -10.45 11.65
#